data_AF-A0A939XDG9-F1
#
_entry.id   AF-A0A939XDG9-F1
#
_cell.length_a   1.000
_cell.length_b   1.000
_cell.length_c   1.000
_cell.angle_alpha   90.00
_cell.angle_beta   90.00
_cell.angle_gamma   90.00
#
_symmetry.space_group_name_H-M   'P 1'
#
loop_
_entity.id
_entity.type
_entity.pdbx_description
1 polymer ?
#
loop_
_entity_poly.entity_id
_entity_poly.type
_entity_poly.pdbx_seq_one_letter_code
_entity_poly.pdbx_strand_id
1 'polypeptide(L)'
;AGSLPNIESLMRHYGIDIDTSEIVQENDGEHYLSGNNLELLPDLCDGALSSDIRKGSMIVCPYASPLYIRSNISDKLTVTPILATSEDSVALRYDQDTDSEVKTADGPFYLGIKSRETYDDGYSEMIVYSGAYIVSDMFLWNGPYANERLAVASIRELTPYQSPVLAPVKNVENSILAVTSQESTLIGVLYIGLFPAAILILGGLNLIRRRNSARRQ
;
A
#
# COMPACT_ATOMS: atom_id res chain seq x y z
N ALA A 1 15.52 -9.72 -12.29
CA ALA A 1 14.56 -8.85 -13.00
C ALA A 1 14.82 -8.94 -14.51
N GLY A 2 13.78 -9.02 -15.33
CA GLY A 2 13.91 -8.89 -16.79
C GLY A 2 14.01 -7.41 -17.15
N SER A 3 15.02 -7.01 -17.92
CA SER A 3 15.15 -5.61 -18.36
C SER A 3 13.97 -5.22 -19.24
N LEU A 4 13.36 -4.06 -18.97
CA LEU A 4 12.26 -3.48 -19.76
C LEU A 4 12.72 -2.18 -20.43
N PRO A 5 13.75 -2.21 -21.30
CA PRO A 5 14.48 -1.02 -21.71
C PRO A 5 13.58 0.00 -22.43
N ASN A 6 12.60 -0.46 -23.20
CA ASN A 6 11.66 0.40 -23.90
C ASN A 6 10.67 1.08 -22.94
N ILE A 7 10.18 0.37 -21.93
CA ILE A 7 9.24 0.91 -20.94
C ILE A 7 9.98 1.91 -20.06
N GLU A 8 11.18 1.57 -19.57
CA GLU A 8 12.00 2.47 -18.78
C GLU A 8 12.39 3.74 -19.56
N SER A 9 12.77 3.60 -20.83
CA SER A 9 13.06 4.76 -21.69
C SER A 9 11.84 5.67 -21.84
N LEU A 10 10.64 5.08 -22.01
CA LEU A 10 9.40 5.82 -22.11
C LEU A 10 9.06 6.53 -20.78
N MET A 11 9.20 5.84 -19.65
CA MET A 11 9.01 6.46 -18.32
C MET A 11 9.97 7.64 -18.10
N ARG A 12 11.25 7.47 -18.48
CA ARG A 12 12.26 8.54 -18.37
C ARG A 12 11.93 9.76 -19.20
N HIS A 13 11.33 9.58 -20.37
CA HIS A 13 10.81 10.68 -21.21
C HIS A 13 9.74 11.47 -20.45
N TYR A 14 8.84 10.78 -19.73
CA TYR A 14 7.82 11.40 -18.87
C TYR A 14 8.33 11.84 -17.49
N GLY A 15 9.65 11.84 -17.26
CA GLY A 15 10.25 12.32 -16.02
C GLY A 15 10.17 11.35 -14.84
N ILE A 16 9.91 10.07 -15.12
CA ILE A 16 9.77 9.01 -14.10
C ILE A 16 10.92 8.02 -14.26
N ASP A 17 11.58 7.68 -13.16
CA ASP A 17 12.55 6.57 -13.08
C ASP A 17 12.01 5.47 -12.15
N ILE A 18 12.47 4.24 -12.39
CA ILE A 18 12.16 3.05 -11.57
C ILE A 18 13.41 2.21 -11.44
N ASP A 19 13.63 1.67 -10.24
CA ASP A 19 14.62 0.61 -10.03
C ASP A 19 13.93 -0.73 -9.80
N THR A 20 13.86 -1.54 -10.85
CA THR A 20 13.21 -2.87 -10.81
C THR A 20 14.06 -3.94 -10.11
N SER A 21 15.29 -3.60 -9.71
CA SER A 21 16.13 -4.48 -8.88
C SER A 21 15.85 -4.32 -7.39
N GLU A 22 15.12 -3.27 -7.00
CA GLU A 22 14.76 -2.97 -5.62
C GLU A 22 13.28 -3.29 -5.35
N ILE A 23 13.00 -3.65 -4.10
CA ILE A 23 11.67 -3.83 -3.56
C ILE A 23 11.51 -2.93 -2.33
N VAL A 24 10.33 -2.34 -2.17
CA VAL A 24 9.99 -1.52 -1.01
C VAL A 24 9.41 -2.42 0.07
N GLN A 25 9.95 -2.27 1.27
CA GLN A 25 9.43 -2.85 2.51
C GLN A 25 8.93 -1.72 3.41
N GLU A 26 7.75 -1.90 4.00
CA GLU A 26 7.22 -0.97 4.99
C GLU A 26 7.55 -1.41 6.42
N ASN A 27 7.90 -0.46 7.28
CA ASN A 27 8.16 -0.75 8.69
C ASN A 27 7.17 -0.05 9.63
N ASP A 28 6.34 0.87 9.13
CA ASP A 28 5.21 1.40 9.89
C ASP A 28 4.04 0.39 9.91
N GLY A 29 3.67 -0.06 11.11
CA GLY A 29 2.60 -1.03 11.31
C GLY A 29 1.23 -0.61 10.78
N GLU A 30 0.98 0.67 10.54
CA GLU A 30 -0.26 1.16 9.93
C GLU A 30 -0.25 1.03 8.39
N HIS A 31 0.92 0.94 7.77
CA HIS A 31 1.11 1.04 6.33
C HIS A 31 1.43 -0.31 5.65
N TYR A 32 1.21 -1.45 6.30
CA TYR A 32 1.23 -2.76 5.65
C TYR A 32 0.21 -3.74 6.21
N LEU A 33 -0.17 -4.72 5.37
CA LEU A 33 -1.06 -5.80 5.76
C LEU A 33 -0.39 -6.75 6.75
N SER A 34 -1.13 -7.16 7.79
CA SER A 34 -0.59 -8.05 8.80
C SER A 34 -0.04 -9.35 8.21
N GLY A 35 1.19 -9.69 8.57
CA GLY A 35 1.87 -10.91 8.14
C GLY A 35 2.78 -10.74 6.93
N ASN A 36 2.70 -9.63 6.19
CA ASN A 36 3.58 -9.37 5.05
C ASN A 36 3.86 -7.87 4.88
N ASN A 37 5.07 -7.44 5.24
CA ASN A 37 5.52 -6.05 5.11
C ASN A 37 5.92 -5.64 3.68
N LEU A 38 5.73 -6.53 2.71
CA LEU A 38 5.81 -6.23 1.26
C LEU A 38 4.42 -6.01 0.64
N GLU A 39 3.34 -6.17 1.42
CA GLU A 39 1.97 -5.81 1.03
C GLU A 39 1.62 -4.42 1.59
N LEU A 40 2.10 -3.41 0.88
CA LEU A 40 2.13 -2.02 1.31
C LEU A 40 0.73 -1.39 1.24
N LEU A 41 0.41 -0.53 2.20
CA LEU A 41 -0.77 0.32 2.27
C LEU A 41 -0.32 1.79 2.16
N PRO A 42 -0.01 2.28 0.95
CA PRO A 42 0.47 3.64 0.77
C PRO A 42 -0.61 4.69 1.04
N ASP A 43 -0.14 5.89 1.35
CA ASP A 43 -0.96 7.09 1.43
C ASP A 43 -1.24 7.66 0.04
N LEU A 44 -2.48 8.14 -0.15
CA LEU A 44 -2.88 8.86 -1.35
C LEU A 44 -2.36 10.30 -1.28
N CYS A 45 -1.51 10.69 -2.24
CA CYS A 45 -1.00 12.04 -2.36
C CYS A 45 -2.11 13.02 -2.79
N ASP A 46 -2.06 14.26 -2.28
CA ASP A 46 -3.07 15.27 -2.60
C ASP A 46 -2.98 15.70 -4.08
N GLY A 47 -4.14 15.88 -4.74
CA GLY A 47 -4.21 16.36 -6.13
C GLY A 47 -3.87 15.35 -7.22
N ALA A 48 -3.66 14.08 -6.85
CA ALA A 48 -3.18 13.03 -7.73
C ALA A 48 -4.17 12.57 -8.81
N LEU A 49 -5.42 12.33 -8.41
CA LEU A 49 -6.50 11.79 -9.24
C LEU A 49 -7.79 12.58 -8.98
N SER A 50 -8.72 12.56 -9.94
CA SER A 50 -10.07 13.08 -9.74
C SER A 50 -10.70 12.52 -8.45
N SER A 51 -11.54 13.32 -7.78
CA SER A 51 -11.98 13.18 -6.37
C SER A 51 -12.78 11.91 -5.99
N ASP A 52 -12.74 10.86 -6.80
CA ASP A 52 -13.50 9.62 -6.63
C ASP A 52 -12.91 8.69 -5.56
N ILE A 53 -11.63 8.86 -5.21
CA ILE A 53 -10.96 8.10 -4.14
C ILE A 53 -10.94 8.95 -2.87
N ARG A 54 -11.54 8.44 -1.80
CA ARG A 54 -11.54 9.14 -0.51
C ARG A 54 -10.18 9.00 0.16
N LYS A 55 -9.68 10.09 0.76
CA LYS A 55 -8.53 10.03 1.67
C LYS A 55 -8.82 9.02 2.79
N GLY A 56 -7.87 8.13 3.07
CA GLY A 56 -8.04 6.99 3.99
C GLY A 56 -8.68 5.74 3.36
N SER A 57 -8.88 5.70 2.04
CA SER A 57 -9.20 4.45 1.35
C SER A 57 -7.98 3.53 1.37
N MET A 58 -8.15 2.27 1.76
CA MET A 58 -7.05 1.31 1.76
C MET A 58 -6.74 0.87 0.33
N ILE A 59 -5.58 1.26 -0.18
CA ILE A 59 -5.03 0.76 -1.46
C ILE A 59 -3.90 -0.18 -1.09
N VAL A 60 -3.79 -1.33 -1.76
CA VAL A 60 -2.68 -2.26 -1.52
C VAL A 60 -1.73 -2.25 -2.72
N CYS A 61 -0.43 -2.09 -2.48
CA CYS A 61 0.63 -2.17 -3.49
C CYS A 61 1.61 -3.31 -3.15
N PRO A 62 1.29 -4.57 -3.52
CA PRO A 62 2.13 -5.72 -3.20
C PRO A 62 3.40 -5.76 -4.04
N TYR A 63 4.54 -6.01 -3.39
CA TYR A 63 5.85 -6.22 -4.02
C TYR A 63 6.20 -5.09 -4.99
N ALA A 64 6.08 -3.85 -4.51
CA ALA A 64 6.35 -2.67 -5.30
C ALA A 64 7.84 -2.31 -5.30
N SER A 65 8.35 -1.83 -6.43
CA SER A 65 9.64 -1.15 -6.55
C SER A 65 9.49 0.37 -6.35
N PRO A 66 10.53 1.09 -5.91
CA PRO A 66 10.45 2.54 -5.75
C PRO A 66 10.37 3.25 -7.11
N LEU A 67 9.48 4.25 -7.21
CA LEU A 67 9.43 5.19 -8.32
C LEU A 67 10.06 6.52 -7.91
N TYR A 68 10.76 7.15 -8.85
CA TYR A 68 11.45 8.42 -8.65
C TYR A 68 11.00 9.48 -9.66
N ILE A 69 10.84 10.72 -9.18
CA ILE A 69 10.66 11.87 -10.05
C ILE A 69 12.04 12.42 -10.40
N ARG A 70 12.32 12.58 -11.69
CA ARG A 70 13.61 13.09 -12.16
C ARG A 70 13.76 14.58 -11.81
N SER A 71 14.97 14.99 -11.43
CA SER A 71 15.26 16.39 -11.06
C SER A 71 15.33 17.34 -12.26
N ASN A 72 15.64 16.82 -13.45
CA ASN A 72 15.75 17.60 -14.69
C ASN A 72 14.72 17.10 -15.71
N ILE A 73 13.50 17.59 -15.58
CA ILE A 73 12.38 17.33 -16.49
C ILE A 73 12.16 18.53 -17.41
N SER A 74 11.59 18.30 -18.59
CA SER A 74 11.19 19.38 -19.49
C SER A 74 10.17 20.30 -18.81
N ASP A 75 10.24 21.61 -19.07
CA ASP A 75 9.23 22.58 -18.61
C ASP A 75 7.80 22.28 -19.10
N LYS A 76 7.67 21.42 -20.12
CA LYS A 76 6.38 20.93 -20.63
C LYS A 76 5.76 19.83 -19.78
N LEU A 77 6.52 19.23 -18.87
CA LEU A 77 6.09 18.11 -18.03
C LEU A 77 5.60 18.61 -16.67
N THR A 78 4.43 18.12 -16.26
CA THR A 78 3.94 18.20 -14.89
C THR A 78 3.89 16.80 -14.32
N VAL A 79 4.75 16.52 -13.33
CA VAL A 79 4.84 15.21 -12.66
C VAL A 79 4.23 15.33 -11.26
N THR A 80 3.28 14.46 -10.94
CA THR A 80 2.48 14.51 -9.71
C THR A 80 2.46 13.12 -9.06
N PRO A 81 2.98 12.98 -7.84
CA PRO A 81 2.82 11.75 -7.06
C PRO A 81 1.36 11.36 -6.86
N ILE A 82 1.09 10.06 -6.80
CA ILE A 82 -0.24 9.48 -6.51
C ILE A 82 -0.25 8.70 -5.22
N LEU A 83 0.75 7.83 -5.04
CA LEU A 83 0.86 6.96 -3.87
C LEU A 83 2.26 7.11 -3.29
N ALA A 84 2.35 7.24 -1.97
CA ALA A 84 3.61 7.30 -1.24
C ALA A 84 3.60 6.35 -0.05
N THR A 85 4.75 5.77 0.28
CA THR A 85 4.95 4.97 1.51
C THR A 85 5.17 5.88 2.72
N SER A 86 5.26 5.27 3.90
CA SER A 86 5.64 5.99 5.12
C SER A 86 7.12 6.40 5.10
N GLU A 87 7.51 7.30 5.99
CA GLU A 87 8.92 7.65 6.22
C GLU A 87 9.75 6.47 6.76
N ASP A 88 9.11 5.48 7.39
CA ASP A 88 9.77 4.29 7.96
C ASP A 88 10.02 3.19 6.92
N SER A 89 9.57 3.38 5.68
CA SER A 89 9.80 2.44 4.58
C SER A 89 11.26 2.39 4.14
N VAL A 90 11.69 1.26 3.58
CA VAL A 90 13.05 1.04 3.08
C VAL A 90 13.03 0.36 1.71
N ALA A 91 14.02 0.69 0.87
CA ALA A 91 14.29 -0.05 -0.35
C ALA A 91 15.32 -1.15 -0.07
N LEU A 92 15.04 -2.35 -0.55
CA LEU A 92 15.85 -3.54 -0.40
C LEU A 92 16.26 -4.06 -1.77
N ARG A 93 17.52 -4.49 -1.91
CA ARG A 93 18.01 -5.18 -3.10
C ARG A 93 18.58 -6.53 -2.68
N TYR A 94 18.23 -7.58 -3.42
CA TYR A 94 18.86 -8.89 -3.23
C TYR A 94 20.31 -8.85 -3.71
N ASP A 95 21.23 -9.17 -2.82
CA ASP A 95 22.66 -9.29 -3.07
C ASP A 95 23.03 -10.77 -3.24
N GLN A 96 23.50 -11.12 -4.44
CA GLN A 96 23.89 -12.49 -4.79
C GLN A 96 25.15 -12.94 -4.07
N ASP A 97 26.05 -12.02 -3.72
CA ASP A 97 27.33 -12.39 -3.09
C ASP A 97 27.12 -12.81 -1.63
N THR A 98 26.15 -12.19 -0.96
CA THR A 98 25.82 -12.44 0.45
C THR A 98 24.58 -13.32 0.66
N ASP A 99 23.86 -13.68 -0.41
CA ASP A 99 22.58 -14.40 -0.39
C ASP A 99 21.57 -13.76 0.57
N SER A 100 21.49 -12.43 0.53
CA SER A 100 20.71 -11.64 1.50
C SER A 100 20.10 -10.39 0.88
N GLU A 101 19.07 -9.84 1.52
CA GLU A 101 18.53 -8.53 1.15
C GLU A 101 19.31 -7.43 1.86
N VAL A 102 19.81 -6.49 1.07
CA VAL A 102 20.57 -5.33 1.57
C VAL A 102 19.73 -4.08 1.41
N LYS A 103 19.64 -3.30 2.48
CA LYS A 103 19.01 -1.98 2.45
C LYS A 103 19.82 -1.02 1.57
N THR A 104 19.17 -0.41 0.59
CA THR A 104 19.79 0.53 -0.36
C THR A 104 19.39 1.98 -0.11
N ALA A 105 18.18 2.23 0.39
CA ALA A 105 17.69 3.57 0.68
C ALA A 105 16.64 3.58 1.80
N ASP A 106 16.49 4.75 2.43
CA ASP A 106 15.39 5.10 3.32
C ASP A 106 14.28 5.80 2.53
N GLY A 107 13.04 5.59 2.94
CA GLY A 107 11.87 6.21 2.37
C GLY A 107 11.71 7.70 2.74
N PRO A 108 10.57 8.30 2.36
CA PRO A 108 9.44 7.68 1.68
C PRO A 108 9.73 7.45 0.18
N PHE A 109 9.01 6.51 -0.41
CA PHE A 109 9.08 6.19 -1.85
C PHE A 109 7.72 6.42 -2.50
N TYR A 110 7.74 6.84 -3.76
CA TYR A 110 6.52 6.86 -4.56
C TYR A 110 6.24 5.47 -5.12
N LEU A 111 4.98 5.06 -5.04
CA LEU A 111 4.47 3.81 -5.64
C LEU A 111 3.51 4.08 -6.80
N GLY A 112 3.11 5.33 -7.00
CA GLY A 112 2.30 5.76 -8.13
C GLY A 112 2.64 7.18 -8.52
N ILE A 113 2.81 7.46 -9.81
CA ILE A 113 3.13 8.79 -10.35
C ILE A 113 2.32 9.04 -11.62
N LYS A 114 1.72 10.23 -11.72
CA LYS A 114 1.14 10.79 -12.93
C LYS A 114 2.13 11.76 -13.57
N SER A 115 2.23 11.74 -14.90
CA SER A 115 2.98 12.72 -15.66
C SER A 115 2.15 13.20 -16.85
N ARG A 116 2.08 14.52 -17.03
CA ARG A 116 1.40 15.17 -18.15
C ARG A 116 2.40 16.01 -18.93
N GLU A 117 2.58 15.70 -20.21
CA GLU A 117 3.32 16.53 -21.15
C GLU A 117 2.35 17.42 -21.93
N THR A 118 2.57 18.73 -21.93
CA THR A 118 1.70 19.71 -22.62
C THR A 118 2.30 20.14 -23.94
N TYR A 119 1.46 20.19 -24.98
CA TYR A 119 1.78 20.67 -26.32
C TYR A 119 0.83 21.80 -26.72
N ASP A 120 1.11 22.47 -27.84
CA ASP A 120 0.30 23.61 -28.30
C ASP A 120 -1.16 23.20 -28.59
N ASP A 121 -1.37 22.00 -29.15
CA ASP A 121 -2.67 21.48 -29.57
C ASP A 121 -3.25 20.38 -28.64
N GLY A 122 -2.71 20.22 -27.42
CA GLY A 122 -3.21 19.21 -26.48
C GLY A 122 -2.19 18.77 -25.43
N TYR A 123 -2.38 17.56 -24.92
CA TYR A 123 -1.50 16.97 -23.91
C TYR A 123 -1.40 15.46 -24.10
N SER A 124 -0.34 14.88 -23.54
CA SER A 124 -0.18 13.43 -23.39
C SER A 124 0.03 13.10 -21.92
N GLU A 125 -0.55 12.00 -21.46
CA GLU A 125 -0.48 11.58 -20.06
C GLU A 125 0.00 10.15 -19.89
N MET A 126 0.70 9.95 -18.79
CA MET A 126 1.17 8.66 -18.32
C MET A 126 0.86 8.55 -16.84
N ILE A 127 0.31 7.41 -16.42
CA ILE A 127 0.22 7.03 -15.02
C ILE A 127 0.97 5.72 -14.85
N VAL A 128 1.91 5.70 -13.91
CA VAL A 128 2.68 4.50 -13.55
C VAL A 128 2.35 4.13 -12.12
N TYR A 129 2.05 2.86 -11.89
CA TYR A 129 2.00 2.26 -10.56
C TYR A 129 3.04 1.16 -10.46
N SER A 130 3.68 1.09 -9.30
CA SER A 130 4.59 0.03 -8.94
C SER A 130 3.88 -0.95 -8.00
N GLY A 131 4.04 -2.24 -8.27
CA GLY A 131 3.36 -3.32 -7.55
C GLY A 131 2.89 -4.41 -8.49
N ALA A 132 3.50 -5.59 -8.39
CA ALA A 132 3.27 -6.70 -9.32
C ALA A 132 1.80 -7.17 -9.38
N TYR A 133 1.05 -6.97 -8.29
CA TYR A 133 -0.32 -7.47 -8.15
C TYR A 133 -1.35 -6.38 -7.82
N ILE A 134 -1.01 -5.10 -8.02
CA ILE A 134 -1.90 -3.96 -7.68
C ILE A 134 -3.27 -4.03 -8.35
N VAL A 135 -3.36 -4.66 -9.53
CA VAL A 135 -4.61 -4.90 -10.29
C VAL A 135 -5.01 -6.38 -10.33
N SER A 136 -4.53 -7.21 -9.40
CA SER A 136 -4.97 -8.60 -9.33
C SER A 136 -6.39 -8.73 -8.78
N ASP A 137 -7.09 -9.80 -9.13
CA ASP A 137 -8.46 -10.06 -8.65
C ASP A 137 -8.56 -10.06 -7.12
N MET A 138 -7.48 -10.45 -6.43
CA MET A 138 -7.40 -10.40 -4.97
C MET A 138 -7.61 -8.99 -4.41
N PHE A 139 -7.08 -7.95 -5.05
CA PHE A 139 -7.22 -6.58 -4.53
C PHE A 139 -8.29 -5.77 -5.26
N LEU A 140 -8.64 -6.15 -6.50
CA LEU A 140 -9.72 -5.50 -7.25
C LEU A 140 -11.11 -5.91 -6.74
N TRP A 141 -11.32 -7.20 -6.46
CA TRP A 141 -12.66 -7.74 -6.21
C TRP A 141 -12.84 -8.27 -4.79
N ASN A 142 -11.76 -8.55 -4.08
CA ASN A 142 -11.81 -9.09 -2.72
C ASN A 142 -11.37 -8.05 -1.69
N GLY A 143 -11.95 -8.14 -0.49
CA GLY A 143 -11.58 -7.30 0.64
C GLY A 143 -12.12 -5.85 0.60
N PRO A 144 -11.70 -5.00 1.54
CA PRO A 144 -12.18 -3.63 1.69
C PRO A 144 -11.33 -2.62 0.88
N TYR A 145 -10.57 -3.10 -0.11
CA TYR A 145 -9.57 -2.31 -0.80
C TYR A 145 -10.19 -1.43 -1.90
N ALA A 146 -9.52 -0.32 -2.19
CA ALA A 146 -9.93 0.66 -3.19
C ALA A 146 -9.14 0.54 -4.51
N ASN A 147 -8.45 -0.58 -4.75
CA ASN A 147 -7.66 -0.79 -5.97
C ASN A 147 -8.52 -0.74 -7.25
N GLU A 148 -9.77 -1.22 -7.21
CA GLU A 148 -10.72 -1.08 -8.33
C GLU A 148 -11.02 0.39 -8.62
N ARG A 149 -11.29 1.18 -7.57
CA ARG A 149 -11.51 2.62 -7.71
C ARG A 149 -10.27 3.36 -8.19
N LEU A 150 -9.09 2.95 -7.72
CA LEU A 150 -7.81 3.46 -8.22
C LEU A 150 -7.70 3.24 -9.73
N ALA A 151 -7.83 2.00 -10.19
CA ALA A 151 -7.73 1.66 -11.60
C ALA A 151 -8.76 2.41 -12.46
N VAL A 152 -10.02 2.48 -12.02
CA VAL A 152 -11.08 3.23 -12.72
C VAL A 152 -10.77 4.73 -12.76
N ALA A 153 -10.32 5.32 -11.66
CA ALA A 153 -9.95 6.74 -11.60
C ALA A 153 -8.75 7.06 -12.52
N SER A 154 -7.74 6.18 -12.58
CA SER A 154 -6.61 6.34 -13.51
C SER A 154 -7.05 6.29 -14.96
N ILE A 155 -7.92 5.35 -15.33
CA ILE A 155 -8.46 5.24 -16.70
C ILE A 155 -9.28 6.49 -17.06
N ARG A 156 -10.08 7.00 -16.12
CA ARG A 156 -10.84 8.25 -16.32
C ARG A 156 -9.94 9.46 -16.54
N GLU A 157 -8.82 9.54 -15.83
CA GLU A 157 -7.85 10.61 -16.03
C GLU A 157 -7.23 10.53 -17.43
N LEU A 158 -6.86 9.33 -17.88
CA LEU A 158 -6.22 9.10 -19.18
C LEU A 158 -7.18 9.21 -20.39
N THR A 159 -8.50 9.31 -20.17
CA THR A 159 -9.48 9.32 -21.26
C THR A 159 -10.28 10.62 -21.30
N PRO A 160 -10.45 11.25 -22.49
CA PRO A 160 -11.23 12.48 -22.61
C PRO A 160 -12.75 12.27 -22.46
N TYR A 161 -13.22 11.02 -22.41
CA TYR A 161 -14.64 10.66 -22.32
C TYR A 161 -15.05 10.36 -20.87
N GLN A 162 -15.55 11.37 -20.17
CA GLN A 162 -16.29 11.20 -18.92
C GLN A 162 -17.72 10.70 -19.22
N SER A 163 -17.89 9.43 -19.60
CA SER A 163 -19.23 8.84 -19.78
C SER A 163 -19.94 8.71 -18.41
N PRO A 164 -21.28 8.86 -18.36
CA PRO A 164 -22.01 8.98 -17.11
C PRO A 164 -22.04 7.64 -16.37
N VAL A 165 -21.47 7.65 -15.17
CA VAL A 165 -21.74 6.74 -14.03
C VAL A 165 -21.86 5.26 -14.42
N LEU A 166 -20.73 4.56 -14.43
CA LEU A 166 -20.74 3.10 -14.22
C LEU A 166 -21.34 2.85 -12.83
N ALA A 167 -22.58 2.36 -12.79
CA ALA A 167 -23.16 1.83 -11.56
C ALA A 167 -22.33 0.60 -11.17
N PRO A 168 -21.62 0.62 -10.03
CA PRO A 168 -20.80 -0.53 -9.65
C PRO A 168 -21.72 -1.74 -9.47
N VAL A 169 -21.40 -2.84 -10.14
CA VAL A 169 -22.11 -4.10 -9.90
C VAL A 169 -21.72 -4.54 -8.50
N LYS A 170 -22.64 -4.38 -7.55
CA LYS A 170 -22.43 -4.78 -6.17
C LYS A 170 -22.45 -6.30 -6.10
N ASN A 171 -21.29 -6.92 -6.20
CA ASN A 171 -21.14 -8.32 -5.86
C ASN A 171 -21.20 -8.44 -4.34
N VAL A 172 -22.19 -9.19 -3.84
CA VAL A 172 -22.30 -9.54 -2.41
C VAL A 172 -21.52 -10.83 -2.24
N GLU A 173 -20.20 -10.71 -2.09
CA GLU A 173 -19.36 -11.82 -1.65
C GLU A 173 -18.67 -11.47 -0.34
N ASN A 174 -18.32 -12.53 0.41
CA ASN A 174 -17.84 -12.46 1.78
C ASN A 174 -16.70 -11.43 1.90
N SER A 175 -16.97 -10.32 2.59
CA SER A 175 -15.95 -9.29 2.82
C SER A 175 -14.85 -9.88 3.71
N ILE A 176 -13.66 -10.05 3.14
CA ILE A 176 -12.45 -10.26 3.92
C ILE A 176 -12.18 -8.94 4.66
N LEU A 177 -11.78 -9.01 5.92
CA LEU A 177 -11.34 -7.84 6.68
C LEU A 177 -9.87 -7.60 6.37
N ALA A 178 -9.53 -6.42 5.87
CA ALA A 178 -8.15 -5.97 5.85
C ALA A 178 -7.76 -5.58 7.28
N VAL A 179 -6.62 -6.08 7.74
CA VAL A 179 -6.10 -5.82 9.08
C VAL A 179 -4.67 -5.35 8.92
N THR A 180 -4.37 -4.16 9.42
CA THR A 180 -2.99 -3.66 9.43
C THR A 180 -2.15 -4.44 10.44
N SER A 181 -0.83 -4.36 10.32
CA SER A 181 0.05 -5.01 11.30
C SER A 181 -0.11 -4.44 12.71
N GLN A 182 -0.33 -3.13 12.83
CA GLN A 182 -0.57 -2.48 14.12
C GLN A 182 -1.88 -2.97 14.75
N GLU A 183 -2.97 -3.03 13.99
CA GLU A 183 -4.27 -3.54 14.44
C GLU A 183 -4.16 -5.00 14.91
N SER A 184 -3.48 -5.84 14.12
CA SER A 184 -3.24 -7.24 14.45
C SER A 184 -2.46 -7.39 15.77
N THR A 185 -1.43 -6.57 15.97
CA THR A 185 -0.65 -6.55 17.22
C THR A 185 -1.51 -6.17 18.41
N LEU A 186 -2.36 -5.14 18.28
CA LEU A 186 -3.27 -4.71 19.34
C LEU A 186 -4.26 -5.83 19.72
N ILE A 187 -4.88 -6.44 18.72
CA ILE A 187 -5.80 -7.58 18.93
C ILE A 187 -5.05 -8.73 19.61
N GLY A 188 -3.83 -9.03 19.17
CA GLY A 188 -2.96 -10.05 19.77
C GLY A 188 -2.70 -9.80 21.26
N VAL A 189 -2.32 -8.56 21.63
CA VAL A 189 -2.08 -8.19 23.04
C VAL A 189 -3.33 -8.37 23.90
N LEU A 190 -4.50 -7.98 23.38
CA LEU A 190 -5.76 -8.14 24.10
C LEU A 190 -6.11 -9.61 24.33
N TYR A 191 -6.11 -10.42 23.28
CA TYR A 191 -6.58 -11.82 23.34
C TYR A 191 -5.57 -12.81 23.90
N ILE A 192 -4.27 -12.58 23.71
CA ILE A 192 -3.21 -13.48 24.19
C ILE A 192 -2.68 -13.02 25.55
N GLY A 193 -2.65 -11.71 25.81
CA GLY A 193 -2.15 -11.15 27.07
C GLY A 193 -3.26 -10.87 28.06
N LEU A 194 -4.08 -9.85 27.77
CA LEU A 194 -4.99 -9.25 28.75
C LEU A 194 -6.10 -10.21 29.18
N PHE A 195 -6.80 -10.83 28.23
CA PHE A 195 -7.91 -11.73 28.50
C PHE A 195 -7.47 -12.97 29.32
N PRO A 196 -6.40 -13.70 28.93
CA PRO A 196 -5.90 -14.82 29.73
C PRO A 196 -5.44 -14.40 31.12
N ALA A 197 -4.74 -13.25 31.25
CA ALA A 197 -4.33 -12.73 32.55
C ALA A 197 -5.52 -12.43 33.46
N ALA A 198 -6.59 -11.81 32.94
CA ALA A 198 -7.80 -11.53 33.70
C ALA A 198 -8.47 -12.82 34.21
N ILE A 199 -8.55 -13.86 33.36
CA ILE A 199 -9.08 -15.17 33.74
C ILE A 199 -8.22 -15.81 34.85
N LEU A 200 -6.89 -15.76 34.72
CA LEU A 200 -5.97 -16.29 35.74
C LEU A 200 -6.10 -15.55 37.08
N ILE A 201 -6.25 -14.22 37.05
CA ILE A 201 -6.44 -13.41 38.26
C ILE A 201 -7.77 -13.77 38.93
N LEU A 202 -8.87 -13.80 38.19
CA LEU A 202 -10.19 -14.16 38.72
C LEU A 202 -10.22 -15.60 39.27
N GLY A 203 -9.63 -16.54 38.53
CA GLY A 203 -9.47 -17.93 38.96
C GLY A 203 -8.64 -18.04 40.24
N GLY A 204 -7.50 -17.35 40.30
CA GLY A 204 -6.62 -17.31 41.47
C GLY A 204 -7.29 -16.70 42.70
N LEU A 205 -7.99 -15.58 42.55
CA LEU A 205 -8.75 -14.94 43.64
C LEU A 205 -9.83 -15.87 44.19
N ASN A 206 -10.57 -16.56 43.32
CA ASN A 206 -11.59 -17.51 43.73
C ASN A 206 -10.99 -18.73 44.45
N LEU A 207 -9.83 -19.22 44.01
CA LEU A 207 -9.10 -20.30 44.70
C LEU A 207 -8.67 -19.87 46.11
N ILE A 208 -8.10 -18.67 46.27
CA ILE A 208 -7.69 -18.13 47.57
C ILE A 208 -8.90 -17.97 48.49
N ARG A 209 -10.01 -17.41 47.99
CA ARG A 209 -11.27 -17.29 48.76
C ARG A 209 -11.75 -18.65 49.27
N ARG A 210 -11.81 -19.67 48.40
CA ARG A 210 -12.22 -21.04 48.79
C ARG A 210 -11.30 -21.65 49.86
N ARG A 211 -9.98 -21.49 49.73
CA ARG A 211 -9.02 -22.00 50.73
C ARG A 211 -9.17 -21.33 52.09
N ASN A 212 -9.45 -20.02 52.11
CA ASN A 212 -9.63 -19.27 53.35
C ASN A 212 -10.96 -19.62 54.04
N SER A 213 -12.02 -19.91 53.28
CA SER A 213 -13.28 -20.41 53.84
C SER A 213 -13.16 -21.82 54.41
N ALA A 214 -12.42 -22.72 53.74
CA ALA A 214 -12.23 -24.09 54.21
C ALA A 214 -11.33 -24.21 55.46
N ARG A 215 -10.46 -23.23 55.73
CA ARG A 215 -9.62 -23.19 56.94
C ARG A 215 -10.32 -22.63 58.18
N ARG A 216 -11.52 -22.08 58.03
CA ARG A 216 -12.31 -21.46 59.12
C ARG A 216 -13.41 -22.40 59.66
N GLN A 217 -13.61 -23.56 59.04
CA GLN A 217 -14.40 -24.68 59.56
C GLN A 217 -13.47 -25.69 60.22
#